data_AF-A0A9D1NEP5-F1
#
_entry.id   AF-A0A9D1NEP5-F1
#
_cell.length_a   1.000
_cell.length_b   1.000
_cell.length_c   1.000
_cell.angle_alpha   90.00
_cell.angle_beta   90.00
_cell.angle_gamma   90.00
#
_symmetry.space_group_name_H-M   'P 1'
#
loop_
_entity.id
_entity.type
_entity.pdbx_description
1 polymer ?
#
loop_
_entity_poly.entity_id
_entity_poly.type
_entity_poly.pdbx_seq_one_letter_code
_entity_poly.pdbx_strand_id
1 'polypeptide(L)'
;MGKIDKFRKLLALPEVVQSVELTDRLKDLYTDYLELLDENKELKEKLKESEEISNIKRNAKIYSGFYTLADVKDFDGEEIPFCLNCLYEHGKQIPMLFGVVESGLQDLMTGRVFRDNTYGYKCNKCGTKIAITTNKKGDK
;
A
#
# COMPACT_ATOMS: atom_id res chain seq x y z
N MET A 1 19.95 -32.25 -16.94
CA MET A 1 19.18 -33.49 -17.20
C MET A 1 17.81 -33.32 -16.57
N GLY A 2 16.80 -33.16 -17.41
CA GLY A 2 15.48 -32.65 -17.01
C GLY A 2 14.58 -33.72 -16.39
N LYS A 3 13.49 -33.29 -15.72
CA LYS A 3 12.43 -34.16 -15.17
C LYS A 3 11.94 -35.20 -16.22
N ILE A 4 12.01 -34.85 -17.51
CA ILE A 4 11.68 -35.71 -18.66
C ILE A 4 12.60 -36.93 -18.80
N ASP A 5 13.91 -36.79 -18.59
CA ASP A 5 14.87 -37.91 -18.70
C ASP A 5 14.64 -38.94 -17.59
N LYS A 6 14.20 -38.47 -16.42
CA LYS A 6 13.85 -39.30 -15.27
C LYS A 6 12.57 -40.11 -15.51
N PHE A 7 11.61 -39.58 -16.27
CA PHE A 7 10.37 -40.30 -16.64
C PHE A 7 10.65 -41.49 -17.57
N ARG A 8 11.52 -41.32 -18.58
CA ARG A 8 11.88 -42.40 -19.51
C ARG A 8 12.57 -43.59 -18.83
N LYS A 9 13.40 -43.35 -17.81
CA LYS A 9 14.06 -44.43 -17.06
C LYS A 9 13.10 -45.26 -16.23
N LEU A 10 11.95 -44.70 -15.86
CA LEU A 10 10.98 -45.35 -14.97
C LEU A 10 10.10 -46.36 -15.70
N LEU A 11 9.83 -46.12 -16.98
CA LEU A 11 9.11 -47.04 -17.86
C LEU A 11 9.90 -48.34 -18.18
N ALA A 12 11.13 -48.48 -17.68
CA ALA A 12 12.00 -49.64 -17.91
C ALA A 12 12.13 -50.59 -16.70
N LEU A 13 11.44 -50.32 -15.58
CA LEU A 13 11.49 -51.15 -14.36
C LEU A 13 10.38 -52.24 -14.33
N PRO A 14 10.42 -53.24 -13.44
CA PRO A 14 9.31 -54.20 -13.27
C PRO A 14 8.02 -53.50 -12.83
N GLU A 15 6.84 -53.94 -13.30
CA GLU A 15 5.54 -53.26 -13.09
C GLU A 15 5.24 -52.84 -11.64
N VAL A 16 5.61 -53.67 -10.66
CA VAL A 16 5.41 -53.37 -9.23
C VAL A 16 6.33 -52.26 -8.72
N VAL A 17 7.56 -52.17 -9.24
CA VAL A 17 8.51 -51.09 -8.90
C VAL A 17 8.14 -49.81 -9.65
N GLN A 18 7.67 -49.94 -10.91
CA GLN A 18 7.13 -48.82 -11.66
C GLN A 18 5.94 -48.18 -10.96
N SER A 19 5.01 -48.98 -10.43
CA SER A 19 3.80 -48.45 -9.79
C SER A 19 4.11 -47.66 -8.53
N VAL A 20 5.05 -48.12 -7.69
CA VAL A 20 5.47 -47.40 -6.47
C VAL A 20 6.18 -46.09 -6.83
N GLU A 21 7.18 -46.13 -7.70
CA GLU A 21 7.94 -44.93 -8.08
C GLU A 21 7.10 -43.92 -8.89
N LEU A 22 6.14 -44.39 -9.71
CA LEU A 22 5.16 -43.53 -10.37
C LEU A 22 4.22 -42.89 -9.36
N THR A 23 3.77 -43.64 -8.35
CA THR A 23 2.90 -43.11 -7.30
C THR A 23 3.60 -42.02 -6.49
N ASP A 24 4.86 -42.21 -6.14
CA ASP A 24 5.63 -41.19 -5.40
C ASP A 24 5.88 -39.94 -6.25
N ARG A 25 6.17 -40.08 -7.55
CA ARG A 25 6.24 -38.91 -8.45
C ARG A 25 4.90 -38.20 -8.63
N LEU A 26 3.80 -38.95 -8.57
CA LEU A 26 2.47 -38.37 -8.67
C LEU A 26 2.13 -37.58 -7.41
N LYS A 27 2.57 -38.04 -6.23
CA LYS A 27 2.51 -37.25 -4.99
C LYS A 27 3.38 -36.00 -5.08
N ASP A 28 4.62 -36.11 -5.55
CA ASP A 28 5.52 -34.95 -5.71
C ASP A 28 4.90 -33.90 -6.65
N LEU A 29 4.36 -34.32 -7.79
CA LEU A 29 3.68 -33.43 -8.72
C LEU A 29 2.41 -32.82 -8.13
N TYR A 30 1.69 -33.57 -7.29
CA TYR A 30 0.52 -33.06 -6.59
C TYR A 30 0.89 -32.00 -5.56
N THR A 31 1.99 -32.20 -4.81
CA THR A 31 2.53 -31.20 -3.90
C THR A 31 3.00 -29.95 -4.64
N ASP A 32 3.80 -30.11 -5.71
CA ASP A 32 4.24 -29.01 -6.59
C ASP A 32 3.01 -28.22 -7.11
N TYR A 33 1.93 -28.93 -7.49
CA TYR A 33 0.70 -28.31 -7.96
C TYR A 33 -0.04 -27.52 -6.87
N LEU A 34 -0.09 -28.03 -5.64
CA LEU A 34 -0.70 -27.33 -4.51
C LEU A 34 0.09 -26.06 -4.16
N GLU A 35 1.42 -26.12 -4.14
CA GLU A 35 2.28 -24.95 -3.93
C GLU A 35 2.06 -23.89 -5.01
N LEU A 36 2.05 -24.29 -6.28
CA LEU A 36 1.76 -23.40 -7.40
C LEU A 36 0.36 -22.79 -7.33
N LEU A 37 -0.64 -23.54 -6.85
CA LEU A 37 -2.00 -23.03 -6.65
C LEU A 37 -2.05 -21.93 -5.60
N ASP A 38 -1.33 -22.10 -4.49
CA ASP A 38 -1.30 -21.10 -3.43
C ASP A 38 -0.53 -19.85 -3.86
N GLU A 39 0.61 -20.01 -4.54
CA GLU A 39 1.31 -18.88 -5.18
C GLU A 39 0.41 -18.12 -6.17
N ASN A 40 -0.39 -18.85 -6.96
CA ASN A 40 -1.30 -18.23 -7.93
C ASN A 40 -2.41 -17.44 -7.24
N LYS A 41 -2.92 -17.91 -6.10
CA LYS A 41 -3.90 -17.16 -5.29
C LYS A 41 -3.29 -15.87 -4.75
N GLU A 42 -2.10 -15.94 -4.15
CA GLU A 42 -1.41 -14.74 -3.64
C GLU A 42 -1.14 -13.72 -4.74
N LEU A 43 -0.71 -14.18 -5.92
CA LEU A 43 -0.47 -13.30 -7.06
C LEU A 43 -1.76 -12.63 -7.56
N LYS A 44 -2.89 -13.35 -7.58
CA LYS A 44 -4.19 -12.79 -7.91
C LYS A 44 -4.65 -11.73 -6.90
N GLU A 45 -4.38 -11.94 -5.62
CA GLU A 45 -4.68 -10.95 -4.57
C GLU A 45 -3.83 -9.70 -4.75
N LYS A 46 -2.51 -9.85 -4.95
CA LYS A 46 -1.60 -8.73 -5.25
C LYS A 46 -2.01 -7.97 -6.51
N LEU A 47 -2.52 -8.67 -7.53
CA LEU A 47 -3.03 -8.03 -8.76
C LEU A 47 -4.25 -7.15 -8.46
N LYS A 48 -5.21 -7.66 -7.68
CA LYS A 48 -6.40 -6.89 -7.27
C LYS A 48 -6.02 -5.63 -6.49
N GLU A 49 -5.11 -5.76 -5.51
CA GLU A 49 -4.62 -4.60 -4.75
C GLU A 49 -3.98 -3.55 -5.68
N SER A 50 -3.20 -3.98 -6.67
CA SER A 50 -2.58 -3.08 -7.64
C SER A 50 -3.59 -2.39 -8.56
N GLU A 51 -4.65 -3.09 -8.98
CA GLU A 51 -5.75 -2.51 -9.76
C GLU A 51 -6.52 -1.46 -8.95
N GLU A 52 -6.80 -1.74 -7.67
CA GLU A 52 -7.44 -0.79 -6.75
C GLU A 52 -6.60 0.49 -6.60
N ILE A 53 -5.30 0.37 -6.34
CA ILE A 53 -4.37 1.52 -6.25
C ILE A 53 -4.37 2.33 -7.55
N SER A 54 -4.39 1.66 -8.69
CA SER A 54 -4.42 2.31 -10.00
C SER A 54 -5.71 3.09 -10.22
N ASN A 55 -6.85 2.54 -9.79
CA ASN A 55 -8.14 3.22 -9.83
C ASN A 55 -8.16 4.45 -8.92
N ILE A 56 -7.61 4.33 -7.71
CA ILE A 56 -7.48 5.46 -6.77
C ILE A 56 -6.66 6.60 -7.40
N LYS A 57 -5.51 6.28 -8.01
CA LYS A 57 -4.66 7.28 -8.68
C LYS A 57 -5.36 7.99 -9.84
N ARG A 58 -6.27 7.33 -10.55
CA ARG A 58 -7.05 7.93 -11.66
C ARG A 58 -8.14 8.87 -11.17
N ASN A 59 -8.78 8.53 -10.05
CA ASN A 59 -9.94 9.28 -9.54
C ASN A 59 -9.58 10.34 -8.50
N ALA A 60 -8.33 10.35 -8.02
CA ALA A 60 -7.86 11.26 -6.99
C ALA A 60 -7.74 12.72 -7.49
N LYS A 61 -8.27 13.66 -6.70
CA LYS A 61 -7.95 15.09 -6.82
C LYS A 61 -6.64 15.37 -6.09
N ILE A 62 -5.59 15.72 -6.82
CA ILE A 62 -4.25 15.92 -6.24
C ILE A 62 -4.07 17.39 -5.85
N TYR A 63 -3.66 17.61 -4.61
CA TYR A 63 -3.23 18.89 -4.06
C TYR A 63 -1.74 18.83 -3.71
N SER A 64 -1.14 19.96 -3.31
CA SER A 64 0.28 20.01 -2.96
C SER A 64 0.59 19.16 -1.71
N GLY A 65 0.98 17.89 -1.96
CA GLY A 65 1.40 16.91 -0.95
C GLY A 65 0.32 15.93 -0.44
N PHE A 66 -0.96 16.14 -0.78
CA PHE A 66 -2.07 15.25 -0.40
C PHE A 66 -3.06 15.08 -1.56
N TYR A 67 -3.97 14.12 -1.45
CA TYR A 67 -5.07 13.97 -2.40
C TYR A 67 -6.39 13.73 -1.69
N THR A 68 -7.51 14.01 -2.36
CA THR A 68 -8.86 13.66 -1.88
C THR A 68 -9.56 12.80 -2.92
N LEU A 69 -10.59 12.07 -2.49
CA LEU A 69 -11.46 11.28 -3.36
C LEU A 69 -12.87 11.84 -3.25
N ALA A 70 -13.50 12.17 -4.39
CA ALA A 70 -14.80 12.84 -4.40
C ALA A 70 -15.91 12.01 -3.70
N ASP A 71 -15.81 10.69 -3.79
CA ASP A 71 -16.79 9.75 -3.24
C ASP A 71 -16.50 9.36 -1.78
N VAL A 72 -15.39 9.83 -1.20
CA VAL A 72 -14.96 9.49 0.16
C VAL A 72 -14.97 10.75 1.02
N LYS A 73 -15.98 10.83 1.89
CA LYS A 73 -16.21 11.94 2.81
C LYS A 73 -16.24 11.45 4.24
N ASP A 74 -15.95 12.34 5.19
CA ASP A 74 -16.11 12.05 6.61
C ASP A 74 -17.58 12.07 7.05
N PHE A 75 -17.81 11.86 8.35
CA PHE A 75 -19.15 11.89 8.94
C PHE A 75 -19.86 13.24 8.79
N ASP A 76 -19.10 14.33 8.64
CA ASP A 76 -19.60 15.69 8.50
C ASP A 76 -19.78 16.08 7.01
N GLY A 77 -19.39 15.20 6.07
CA GLY A 77 -19.54 15.40 4.63
C GLY A 77 -18.36 16.13 3.97
N GLU A 78 -17.27 16.36 4.70
CA GLU A 78 -16.06 17.03 4.26
C GLU A 78 -15.12 16.07 3.51
N GLU A 79 -14.31 16.60 2.58
CA GLU A 79 -13.35 15.80 1.83
C GLU A 79 -12.20 15.33 2.75
N ILE A 80 -11.92 14.03 2.78
CA ILE A 80 -10.82 13.47 3.60
C ILE A 80 -9.48 13.64 2.87
N PRO A 81 -8.47 14.30 3.48
CA PRO A 81 -7.15 14.40 2.91
C PRO A 81 -6.36 13.11 3.14
N PHE A 82 -5.82 12.53 2.08
CA PHE A 82 -4.97 11.35 2.11
C PHE A 82 -3.52 11.68 1.72
N CYS A 83 -2.58 10.98 2.33
CA CYS A 83 -1.16 11.21 2.08
C CYS A 83 -0.75 10.74 0.67
N LEU A 84 -0.31 11.68 -0.16
CA LEU A 84 0.15 11.38 -1.52
C LEU A 84 1.39 10.48 -1.50
N ASN A 85 2.35 10.77 -0.60
CA ASN A 85 3.59 10.00 -0.52
C ASN A 85 3.34 8.52 -0.20
N CYS A 86 2.45 8.24 0.75
CA CYS A 86 2.10 6.86 1.12
C CYS A 86 1.38 6.10 0.00
N LEU A 87 0.62 6.80 -0.86
CA LEU A 87 -0.01 6.19 -2.03
C LEU A 87 1.02 5.79 -3.09
N TYR A 88 2.04 6.62 -3.33
CA TYR A 88 3.07 6.33 -4.33
C TYR A 88 4.12 5.32 -3.85
N GLU A 89 4.63 5.47 -2.62
CA GLU A 89 5.72 4.64 -2.10
C GLU A 89 5.23 3.30 -1.54
N HIS A 90 4.01 3.25 -1.02
CA HIS A 90 3.50 2.08 -0.30
C HIS A 90 2.19 1.54 -0.84
N GLY A 91 1.57 2.20 -1.82
CA GLY A 91 0.25 1.79 -2.31
C GLY A 91 -0.85 1.85 -1.26
N LYS A 92 -0.68 2.62 -0.18
CA LYS A 92 -1.65 2.67 0.92
C LYS A 92 -2.37 4.01 0.98
N GLN A 93 -3.69 3.97 1.10
CA GLN A 93 -4.48 5.13 1.46
C GLN A 93 -4.30 5.41 2.95
N ILE A 94 -3.76 6.58 3.29
CA ILE A 94 -3.53 6.95 4.69
C ILE A 94 -4.11 8.34 4.93
N PRO A 95 -5.14 8.47 5.78
CA PRO A 95 -5.71 9.77 6.08
C PRO A 95 -4.68 10.62 6.81
N MET A 96 -4.60 11.90 6.44
CA MET A 96 -3.79 12.89 7.11
C MET A 96 -4.62 13.58 8.20
N LEU A 97 -3.98 13.89 9.32
CA LEU A 97 -4.62 14.59 10.42
C LEU A 97 -4.31 16.08 10.34
N PHE A 98 -5.32 16.92 10.53
CA PHE A 98 -5.14 18.35 10.68
C PHE A 98 -4.62 18.69 12.08
N GLY A 99 -3.64 19.58 12.17
CA GLY A 99 -3.10 20.03 13.44
C GLY A 99 -1.90 20.96 13.30
N VAL A 100 -1.15 21.12 14.38
CA VAL A 100 0.09 21.90 14.39
C VAL A 100 1.20 21.10 13.69
N VAL A 101 1.70 21.61 12.57
CA VAL A 101 2.83 21.01 11.83
C VAL A 101 4.17 21.57 12.30
N GLU A 102 4.21 22.85 12.65
CA GLU A 102 5.36 23.51 13.27
C GLU A 102 4.91 24.35 14.46
N SER A 103 5.49 24.07 15.62
CA SER A 103 5.25 24.85 16.83
C SER A 103 5.93 26.21 16.71
N GLY A 104 5.17 27.25 16.98
CA GLY A 104 5.66 28.60 17.15
C GLY A 104 6.57 28.75 18.37
N LEU A 105 7.20 29.91 18.47
CA LEU A 105 8.05 30.26 19.60
C LEU A 105 7.34 31.32 20.42
N GLN A 106 7.02 31.00 21.68
CA GLN A 106 6.40 31.91 22.62
C GLN A 106 7.23 32.01 23.89
N ASP A 107 7.45 33.23 24.37
CA ASP A 107 8.02 33.46 25.69
C ASP A 107 6.94 33.21 26.76
N LEU A 108 7.16 32.17 27.56
CA LEU A 108 6.23 31.77 28.62
C LEU A 108 6.14 32.81 29.75
N MET A 109 7.17 33.64 29.94
CA MET A 109 7.23 34.62 31.03
C MET A 109 6.60 35.97 30.65
N THR A 110 6.75 36.39 29.40
CA THR A 110 6.20 37.67 28.91
C THR A 110 4.93 37.50 28.07
N GLY A 111 4.56 36.27 27.72
CA GLY A 111 3.43 35.95 26.84
C GLY A 111 3.65 36.36 25.38
N ARG A 112 4.79 36.95 25.03
CA ARG A 112 5.08 37.43 23.67
C ARG A 112 5.28 36.25 22.72
N VAL A 113 4.55 36.29 21.60
CA VAL A 113 4.70 35.34 20.49
C VAL A 113 5.74 35.91 19.51
N PHE A 114 6.83 35.17 19.29
CA PHE A 114 7.87 35.52 18.32
C PHE A 114 7.63 34.86 16.96
N ARG A 115 7.02 33.67 16.96
CA ARG A 115 6.53 32.97 15.77
C ARG A 115 5.23 32.28 16.11
N ASP A 116 4.23 32.45 15.25
CA ASP A 116 2.95 31.75 15.38
C ASP A 116 3.09 30.26 15.06
N ASN A 117 2.15 29.45 15.55
CA ASN A 117 2.03 28.05 15.15
C ASN A 117 1.64 27.96 13.67
N THR A 118 2.31 27.08 12.93
CA THR A 118 1.90 26.72 11.58
C THR A 118 0.98 25.51 11.64
N TYR A 119 -0.22 25.66 11.08
CA TYR A 119 -1.22 24.60 11.00
C TYR A 119 -1.23 23.95 9.61
N GLY A 120 -1.66 22.70 9.57
CA GLY A 120 -1.82 21.98 8.32
C GLY A 120 -2.00 20.48 8.53
N TYR A 121 -1.68 19.71 7.50
CA TYR A 121 -1.88 18.26 7.51
C TYR A 121 -0.60 17.51 7.83
N LYS A 122 -0.70 16.47 8.67
CA LYS A 122 0.39 15.57 9.00
C LYS A 122 0.01 14.12 8.73
N CYS A 123 0.88 13.38 8.06
CA CYS A 123 0.76 11.94 7.94
C CYS A 123 1.45 11.24 9.11
N ASN A 124 0.74 10.35 9.80
CA ASN A 124 1.30 9.59 10.93
C ASN A 124 2.24 8.45 10.49
N LYS A 125 2.18 7.99 9.23
CA LYS A 125 3.02 6.89 8.75
C LYS A 125 4.39 7.38 8.26
N CYS A 126 4.41 8.29 7.28
CA CYS A 126 5.67 8.76 6.69
C CYS A 126 6.18 10.08 7.29
N GLY A 127 5.40 10.71 8.19
CA GLY A 127 5.81 11.96 8.84
C GLY A 127 5.71 13.21 7.96
N THR A 128 5.23 13.09 6.71
CA THR A 128 5.03 14.23 5.80
C THR A 128 4.13 15.28 6.45
N LYS A 129 4.58 16.53 6.43
CA LYS A 129 3.87 17.70 6.94
C LYS A 129 3.61 18.65 5.79
N ILE A 130 2.39 19.16 5.73
CA ILE A 130 1.93 20.09 4.70
C ILE A 130 1.38 21.29 5.44
N ALA A 131 2.10 22.40 5.40
CA ALA A 131 1.62 23.65 5.96
C ALA A 131 0.51 24.22 5.07
N ILE A 132 -0.62 24.60 5.69
CA ILE A 132 -1.66 25.36 5.00
C ILE A 132 -1.43 26.80 5.37
N THR A 133 -0.89 27.58 4.43
CA THR A 133 -0.80 29.03 4.60
C THR A 133 -2.21 29.58 4.59
N THR A 134 -2.71 29.99 5.76
CA THR A 134 -3.85 30.90 5.79
C THR A 134 -3.36 32.20 5.18
N ASN A 135 -3.64 32.42 3.90
CA ASN A 135 -3.54 33.75 3.32
C ASN A 135 -4.56 34.63 4.05
N LYS A 136 -4.15 35.21 5.18
CA LYS A 136 -4.74 36.46 5.64
C LYS A 136 -4.39 37.46 4.55
N LYS A 137 -5.28 37.59 3.55
CA LYS A 137 -5.35 38.78 2.71
C LYS A 137 -5.51 39.93 3.70
N GLY A 138 -4.41 40.63 3.95
CA GLY A 138 -4.42 41.86 4.73
C GLY A 138 -5.39 42.81 4.06
N ASP A 139 -6.31 43.32 4.87
CA ASP A 139 -7.06 44.53 4.62
C ASP A 139 -6.13 45.60 4.03
N LYS A 140 -6.55 46.18 2.91
CA LYS A 140 -6.11 47.49 2.46
C LYS A 140 -7.34 48.35 2.26
#